data_AF-W0FL89-F1
#
_entry.id   AF-W0FL89-F1
#
_cell.length_a   1.000
_cell.length_b   1.000
_cell.length_c   1.000
_cell.angle_alpha   90.00
_cell.angle_beta   90.00
_cell.angle_gamma   90.00
#
_symmetry.space_group_name_H-M   'P 1'
#
loop_
_entity.id
_entity.type
_entity.pdbx_description
1 polymer ?
#
loop_
_entity_poly.entity_id
_entity_poly.type
_entity_poly.pdbx_seq_one_letter_code
_entity_poly.pdbx_strand_id
1 'polypeptide(L)'
;MGAIVLAALAIAELAVLVASIKKRSSKQEWMRARTIASVCEAVVLALLMALPIASIAFDFRWTALLIVLVVRAVFALIMYFAWGKNADAETPHRIPRMVLNIIGSVVVFAIAVVPALVFPPYDGLPTTGGYGVNQAHAILVDESRTDSFEQDGSCCEVPVWFYYPDASDAQAGQFPLVVFSHGAFGYHESNCSLYAELASNGYVVVALDYPHHSFFTTDTQGETIVVDGEFIAQAMAVQGGELSEDESYPLTRD
;
A
#
# COMPACT_ATOMS: atom_id res chain seq x y z
N MET A 1 14.67 -5.05 -1.20
CA MET A 1 15.04 -4.09 -0.13
C MET A 1 14.65 -4.53 1.27
N GLY A 2 13.45 -5.09 1.49
CA GLY A 2 13.01 -5.55 2.83
C GLY A 2 14.04 -6.44 3.57
N ALA A 3 14.60 -7.44 2.89
CA ALA A 3 15.61 -8.34 3.48
C ALA A 3 16.89 -7.61 3.91
N ILE A 4 17.32 -6.60 3.15
CA ILE A 4 18.52 -5.81 3.45
C ILE A 4 18.28 -4.94 4.70
N VAL A 5 17.11 -4.31 4.79
CA VAL A 5 16.73 -3.50 5.97
C VAL A 5 16.61 -4.38 7.21
N LEU A 6 15.98 -5.55 7.10
CA LEU A 6 15.89 -6.50 8.21
C LEU A 6 17.28 -6.97 8.68
N ALA A 7 18.17 -7.30 7.74
CA ALA A 7 19.54 -7.69 8.05
C ALA A 7 20.30 -6.54 8.75
N ALA A 8 20.17 -5.31 8.26
CA ALA A 8 20.81 -4.14 8.86
C ALA A 8 20.32 -3.89 10.30
N LEU A 9 19.02 -3.98 10.55
CA LEU A 9 18.44 -3.87 11.89
C LEU A 9 18.94 -5.00 12.80
N ALA A 10 18.93 -6.25 12.33
CA ALA A 10 19.41 -7.39 13.11
C ALA A 10 20.92 -7.28 13.44
N ILE A 11 21.73 -6.76 12.51
CA ILE A 11 23.16 -6.50 12.74
C ILE A 11 23.34 -5.40 13.79
N ALA A 12 22.56 -4.32 13.72
CA ALA A 12 22.60 -3.24 14.72
C ALA A 12 22.24 -3.76 16.13
N GLU A 13 21.18 -4.56 16.23
CA GLU A 13 20.78 -5.26 17.46
C GLU A 13 21.93 -6.10 18.02
N LEU A 14 22.51 -6.97 17.17
CA LEU A 14 23.59 -7.86 17.56
C LEU A 14 24.84 -7.09 17.99
N ALA A 15 25.15 -5.97 17.33
CA ALA A 15 26.28 -5.12 17.69
C ALA A 15 26.11 -4.53 19.10
N VAL A 16 24.91 -4.08 19.45
CA VAL A 16 24.59 -3.61 20.81
C VAL A 16 24.74 -4.73 21.83
N LEU A 17 24.22 -5.93 21.54
CA LEU A 17 24.36 -7.10 22.41
C LEU A 17 25.84 -7.46 22.67
N VAL A 18 26.63 -7.60 21.60
CA VAL A 18 28.04 -7.98 21.69
C VAL A 18 28.84 -6.92 22.44
N ALA A 19 28.60 -5.63 22.16
CA ALA A 19 29.26 -4.53 22.87
C ALA A 19 28.94 -4.54 24.37
N SER A 20 27.68 -4.75 24.74
CA SER A 20 27.27 -4.79 26.14
C SER A 20 27.77 -6.02 26.89
N ILE A 21 27.88 -7.19 26.23
CA ILE A 21 28.51 -8.38 26.83
C ILE A 21 30.01 -8.16 27.06
N LYS A 22 30.73 -7.64 26.05
CA LYS A 22 32.18 -7.38 26.15
C LYS A 22 32.52 -6.38 27.25
N LYS A 23 31.70 -5.33 27.41
CA LYS A 23 31.89 -4.31 28.44
C LYS A 23 31.38 -4.74 29.82
N ARG A 24 30.74 -5.91 29.95
CA ARG A 24 29.99 -6.32 31.15
C ARG A 24 29.06 -5.21 31.65
N SER A 25 28.33 -4.60 30.70
CA SER A 25 27.55 -3.40 30.98
C SER A 25 26.56 -3.61 32.12
N SER A 26 26.47 -2.59 32.97
CA SER A 26 25.47 -2.55 34.04
C SER A 26 24.06 -2.48 33.45
N LYS A 27 23.05 -2.68 34.30
CA LYS A 27 21.65 -2.56 33.89
C LYS A 27 21.35 -1.16 33.33
N GLN A 28 21.92 -0.12 33.95
CA GLN A 28 21.78 1.26 33.50
C GLN A 28 22.41 1.50 32.12
N GLU A 29 23.65 1.03 31.90
CA GLU A 29 24.35 1.17 30.62
C GLU A 29 23.64 0.44 29.48
N TRP A 30 23.12 -0.77 29.75
CA TRP A 30 22.32 -1.53 28.78
C TRP A 30 21.07 -0.76 28.34
N MET A 31 20.33 -0.18 29.29
CA MET A 31 19.14 0.61 28.95
C MET A 31 19.50 1.86 28.15
N ARG A 32 20.58 2.57 28.50
CA ARG A 32 21.08 3.71 27.70
C ARG A 32 21.39 3.30 26.27
N ALA A 33 22.18 2.24 26.09
CA ALA A 33 22.56 1.73 24.78
C ALA A 33 21.32 1.33 23.96
N ARG A 34 20.32 0.70 24.59
CA ARG A 34 19.06 0.34 23.94
C ARG A 34 18.21 1.53 23.54
N THR A 35 18.11 2.55 24.38
CA THR A 35 17.39 3.78 24.05
C THR A 35 18.04 4.47 22.86
N ILE A 36 19.38 4.62 22.87
CA ILE A 36 20.12 5.22 21.76
C ILE A 36 19.90 4.41 20.47
N ALA A 37 20.10 3.09 20.51
CA ALA A 37 19.92 2.24 19.34
C ALA A 37 18.50 2.32 18.77
N SER A 38 17.47 2.24 19.62
CA SER A 38 16.07 2.30 19.17
C SER A 38 15.72 3.65 18.56
N VAL A 39 16.24 4.75 19.10
CA VAL A 39 16.07 6.09 18.52
C VAL A 39 16.82 6.19 17.18
N CYS A 40 18.06 5.70 17.10
CA CYS A 40 18.84 5.71 15.87
C CYS A 40 18.16 4.88 14.76
N GLU A 41 17.66 3.68 15.06
CA GLU A 41 16.94 2.84 14.11
C GLU A 41 15.73 3.57 13.52
N ALA A 42 14.89 4.18 14.37
CA ALA A 42 13.71 4.93 13.94
C ALA A 42 14.09 6.15 13.09
N VAL A 43 15.09 6.93 13.52
CA VAL A 43 15.53 8.14 12.81
C VAL A 43 16.16 7.79 11.47
N VAL A 44 17.03 6.78 11.41
CA VAL A 44 17.67 6.36 10.16
C VAL A 44 16.62 5.89 9.16
N LEU A 45 15.65 5.07 9.58
CA LEU A 45 14.59 4.65 8.66
C LEU A 45 13.73 5.84 8.18
N ALA A 46 13.35 6.76 9.09
CA ALA A 46 12.60 7.95 8.71
C ALA A 46 13.36 8.83 7.71
N LEU A 47 14.67 8.99 7.89
CA LEU A 47 15.52 9.71 6.94
C LEU A 47 15.61 8.98 5.60
N LEU A 48 15.78 7.66 5.60
CA LEU A 48 15.80 6.87 4.36
C LEU A 48 14.48 6.98 3.58
N MET A 49 13.35 6.99 4.28
CA MET A 49 12.02 7.18 3.68
C MET A 49 11.80 8.60 3.12
N ALA A 50 12.48 9.60 3.68
CA ALA A 50 12.42 10.98 3.22
C ALA A 50 13.33 11.27 2.02
N LEU A 51 14.31 10.41 1.75
CA LEU A 51 15.15 10.53 0.57
C LEU A 51 14.40 10.01 -0.66
N PRO A 52 14.48 10.67 -1.83
CA PRO A 52 13.85 10.21 -3.07
C PRO A 52 14.63 9.05 -3.70
N ILE A 53 15.01 8.04 -2.91
CA ILE A 53 15.69 6.82 -3.36
C ILE A 53 14.60 5.76 -3.59
N ALA A 54 14.43 5.35 -4.84
CA ALA A 54 13.27 4.67 -5.43
C ALA A 54 12.91 3.25 -4.90
N SER A 55 12.88 3.01 -3.59
CA SER A 55 12.41 1.72 -3.05
C SER A 55 11.97 1.73 -1.58
N ILE A 56 12.28 2.78 -0.82
CA ILE A 56 11.84 2.97 0.56
C ILE A 56 11.05 4.28 0.61
N ALA A 57 9.74 4.19 0.49
CA ALA A 57 8.83 5.35 0.45
C ALA A 57 7.88 5.35 1.65
N PHE A 58 7.18 6.46 1.86
CA PHE A 58 6.04 6.56 2.79
C PHE A 58 4.81 5.84 2.23
N ASP A 59 4.92 4.51 2.12
CA ASP A 59 3.86 3.61 1.66
C ASP A 59 3.53 2.56 2.74
N PHE A 60 2.53 1.72 2.47
CA PHE A 60 2.11 0.67 3.41
C PHE A 60 3.21 -0.36 3.70
N ARG A 61 4.23 -0.49 2.84
CA ARG A 61 5.30 -1.48 2.97
C ARG A 61 6.25 -1.13 4.11
N TRP A 62 6.53 0.17 4.29
CA TRP A 62 7.52 0.68 5.24
C TRP A 62 6.92 1.39 6.45
N THR A 63 5.71 1.94 6.31
CA THR A 63 5.06 2.73 7.37
C THR A 63 4.82 1.90 8.64
N ALA A 64 4.42 0.64 8.52
CA ALA A 64 4.23 -0.25 9.67
C ALA A 64 5.53 -0.46 10.46
N LEU A 65 6.64 -0.70 9.76
CA LEU A 65 7.96 -0.83 10.39
C LEU A 65 8.37 0.47 11.09
N LEU A 66 8.16 1.62 10.46
CA LEU A 66 8.46 2.92 11.08
C LEU A 66 7.66 3.12 12.38
N ILE A 67 6.36 2.83 12.38
CA ILE A 67 5.53 2.91 13.58
C ILE A 67 6.08 2.02 14.71
N VAL A 68 6.42 0.77 14.39
CA VAL A 68 7.01 -0.17 15.35
C VAL A 68 8.32 0.39 15.95
N LEU A 69 9.21 0.94 15.12
CA LEU A 69 10.47 1.53 15.58
C LEU A 69 10.23 2.77 16.46
N VAL A 70 9.30 3.65 16.08
CA VAL A 70 8.95 4.84 16.85
C VAL A 70 8.34 4.47 18.21
N VAL A 71 7.36 3.56 18.24
CA VAL A 71 6.74 3.07 19.48
C VAL A 71 7.79 2.46 20.40
N ARG A 72 8.69 1.65 19.83
CA ARG A 72 9.80 1.06 20.59
C ARG A 72 10.77 2.12 21.12
N ALA A 73 11.13 3.12 20.32
CA ALA A 73 12.00 4.22 20.74
C ALA A 73 11.36 5.04 21.89
N VAL A 74 10.08 5.37 21.77
CA VAL A 74 9.31 6.05 22.81
C VAL A 74 9.23 5.21 24.09
N PHE A 75 8.90 3.93 23.97
CA PHE A 75 8.87 3.02 25.12
C PHE A 75 10.25 2.93 25.79
N ALA A 76 11.33 2.78 25.02
CA ALA A 76 12.70 2.75 25.53
C ALA A 76 13.10 4.07 26.22
N LEU A 77 12.64 5.22 25.72
CA LEU A 77 12.83 6.52 26.35
C LEU A 77 12.08 6.60 27.69
N ILE A 78 10.79 6.25 27.72
CA ILE A 78 9.97 6.23 28.94
C ILE A 78 10.61 5.32 30.00
N MET A 79 10.94 4.09 29.63
CA MET A 79 11.58 3.13 30.53
C MET A 79 12.90 3.65 31.10
N TYR A 80 13.71 4.30 30.25
CA TYR A 80 14.99 4.86 30.66
C TYR A 80 14.83 6.05 31.63
N PHE A 81 13.87 6.95 31.37
CA PHE A 81 13.63 8.11 32.24
C PHE A 81 12.91 7.76 33.54
N ALA A 82 11.95 6.83 33.49
CA ALA A 82 11.18 6.42 34.66
C ALA A 82 12.01 5.55 35.62
N TRP A 83 12.76 4.58 35.09
CA TRP A 83 13.44 3.57 35.90
C TRP A 83 14.93 3.41 35.59
N GLY A 84 15.37 3.85 34.41
CA GLY A 84 16.75 3.65 33.99
C GLY A 84 17.78 4.51 34.70
N LYS A 85 17.41 5.71 35.16
CA LYS A 85 18.30 6.58 35.95
C LYS A 85 18.67 5.99 37.32
N ASN A 86 17.74 5.26 37.92
CA ASN A 86 17.88 4.70 39.27
C ASN A 86 18.25 3.21 39.27
N ALA A 87 18.53 2.63 38.10
CA ALA A 87 18.88 1.23 37.99
C ALA A 87 20.32 0.96 38.43
N ASP A 88 20.53 -0.21 39.03
CA ASP A 88 21.82 -0.64 39.57
C ASP A 88 22.96 -0.47 38.56
N ALA A 89 23.86 0.46 38.87
CA ALA A 89 25.04 0.77 38.09
C ALA A 89 26.19 -0.22 38.35
N GLU A 90 26.13 -0.96 39.46
CA GLU A 90 27.23 -1.81 39.93
C GLU A 90 27.08 -3.27 39.47
N THR A 91 25.85 -3.77 39.31
CA THR A 91 25.63 -5.18 38.93
C THR A 91 25.53 -5.34 37.42
N PRO A 92 26.26 -6.30 36.81
CA PRO A 92 26.18 -6.56 35.38
C PRO A 92 24.79 -7.08 35.01
N HIS A 93 24.29 -6.67 33.84
CA HIS A 93 22.99 -7.13 33.37
C HIS A 93 23.02 -8.62 32.99
N ARG A 94 21.90 -9.33 33.17
CA ARG A 94 21.83 -10.78 32.95
C ARG A 94 21.83 -11.09 31.44
N ILE A 95 22.85 -11.80 30.97
CA ILE A 95 23.02 -12.18 29.56
C ILE A 95 21.78 -12.86 28.96
N PRO A 96 21.10 -13.84 29.61
CA PRO A 96 19.93 -14.47 29.02
C PRO A 96 18.78 -13.49 28.75
N ARG A 97 18.61 -12.47 29.60
CA ARG A 97 17.58 -11.43 29.41
C ARG A 97 17.93 -10.49 28.26
N MET A 98 19.22 -10.19 28.06
CA MET A 98 19.68 -9.41 26.91
C MET A 98 19.42 -10.15 25.60
N VAL A 99 19.78 -11.44 25.56
CA VAL A 99 19.58 -12.30 24.39
C VAL A 99 18.09 -12.42 24.06
N LEU A 100 17.24 -12.71 25.05
CA LEU A 100 15.80 -12.82 24.84
C LEU A 100 15.19 -11.51 24.30
N ASN A 101 15.64 -10.36 24.80
CA ASN A 101 15.17 -9.06 24.33
C ASN A 101 15.57 -8.80 22.86
N ILE A 102 16.80 -9.16 22.47
CA ILE A 102 17.30 -9.04 21.10
C ILE A 102 16.50 -9.95 20.15
N ILE A 103 16.28 -11.21 20.55
CA ILE A 103 15.48 -12.16 19.77
C ILE A 103 14.07 -11.61 19.57
N GLY A 104 13.43 -11.13 20.65
CA GLY A 104 12.10 -10.52 20.58
C GLY A 104 12.04 -9.33 19.61
N SER A 105 13.03 -8.43 19.66
CA SER A 105 13.17 -7.32 18.73
C SER A 105 13.26 -7.78 17.26
N VAL A 106 14.14 -8.75 16.98
CA VAL A 106 14.34 -9.25 15.60
C VAL A 106 13.08 -9.93 15.08
N VAL A 107 12.33 -10.66 15.92
CA VAL A 107 11.05 -11.27 15.54
C VAL A 107 10.01 -10.20 15.19
N VAL A 108 9.88 -9.15 16.01
CA VAL A 108 8.97 -8.04 15.74
C VAL A 108 9.34 -7.33 14.45
N PHE A 109 10.63 -7.10 14.19
CA PHE A 109 11.11 -6.52 12.93
C PHE A 109 10.81 -7.41 11.73
N ALA A 110 11.01 -8.72 11.85
CA ALA A 110 10.71 -9.67 10.78
C ALA A 110 9.23 -9.64 10.40
N ILE A 111 8.33 -9.59 11.39
CA ILE A 111 6.88 -9.46 11.17
C ILE A 111 6.55 -8.12 10.50
N ALA A 112 7.11 -7.01 11.01
CA ALA A 112 6.82 -5.67 10.49
C ALA A 112 7.36 -5.43 9.07
N VAL A 113 8.37 -6.19 8.63
CA VAL A 113 8.96 -6.11 7.28
C VAL A 113 8.22 -7.00 6.27
N VAL A 114 7.31 -7.89 6.69
CA VAL A 114 6.57 -8.79 5.79
C VAL A 114 5.93 -8.06 4.60
N PRO A 115 5.24 -6.92 4.75
CA PRO A 115 4.69 -6.21 3.61
C PRO A 115 5.74 -5.83 2.54
N ALA A 116 6.92 -5.37 2.96
CA ALA A 116 8.02 -5.04 2.05
C ALA A 116 8.72 -6.27 1.42
N LEU A 117 8.49 -7.47 1.95
CA LEU A 117 9.01 -8.73 1.38
C LEU A 117 8.02 -9.35 0.41
N VAL A 118 6.73 -9.33 0.75
CA VAL A 118 5.66 -9.97 -0.02
C VAL A 118 5.20 -9.09 -1.18
N PHE A 119 5.23 -7.76 -1.00
CA PHE A 119 4.78 -6.79 -2.00
C PHE A 119 5.98 -5.95 -2.47
N PRO A 120 6.87 -6.47 -3.34
CA PRO A 120 7.94 -5.67 -3.90
C PRO A 120 7.41 -4.50 -4.76
N PRO A 121 8.20 -3.44 -4.98
CA PRO A 121 7.86 -2.42 -5.97
C PRO A 121 7.64 -3.06 -7.35
N TYR A 122 6.64 -2.55 -8.05
CA TYR A 122 6.23 -3.02 -9.37
C TYR A 122 6.19 -1.81 -10.30
N ASP A 123 7.03 -1.82 -11.34
CA ASP A 123 7.20 -0.68 -12.26
C ASP A 123 6.39 -0.86 -13.56
N GLY A 124 5.44 -1.82 -13.59
CA GLY A 124 4.68 -2.13 -14.79
C GLY A 124 5.48 -2.92 -15.83
N LEU A 125 4.80 -3.36 -16.88
CA LEU A 125 5.47 -3.82 -18.09
C LEU A 125 5.84 -2.59 -18.94
N PRO A 126 7.04 -2.55 -19.55
CA PRO A 126 7.37 -1.50 -20.49
C PRO A 126 6.43 -1.58 -21.69
N THR A 127 5.96 -0.43 -22.15
CA THR A 127 5.11 -0.33 -23.35
C THR A 127 5.95 -0.45 -24.63
N THR A 128 5.35 -0.96 -25.71
CA THR A 128 6.07 -1.14 -26.99
C THR A 128 5.88 -0.01 -28.00
N GLY A 129 4.88 0.85 -27.80
CA GLY A 129 4.57 1.94 -28.70
C GLY A 129 5.53 3.13 -28.61
N GLY A 130 5.43 4.04 -29.60
CA GLY A 130 6.33 5.18 -29.76
C GLY A 130 5.97 6.42 -28.95
N TYR A 131 4.78 6.47 -28.35
CA TYR A 131 4.32 7.60 -27.54
C TYR A 131 4.56 7.35 -26.05
N GLY A 132 4.83 8.43 -25.31
CA GLY A 132 4.63 8.44 -23.86
C GLY A 132 3.14 8.25 -23.52
N VAL A 133 2.83 7.92 -22.27
CA VAL A 133 1.44 7.71 -21.83
C VAL A 133 1.10 8.69 -20.72
N ASN A 134 0.06 9.49 -20.95
CA ASN A 134 -0.54 10.36 -19.96
C ASN A 134 -1.85 9.78 -19.44
N GLN A 135 -2.25 10.19 -18.24
CA GLN A 135 -3.50 9.78 -17.62
C GLN A 135 -4.30 11.00 -17.15
N ALA A 136 -5.62 10.91 -17.22
CA ALA A 136 -6.55 11.89 -16.66
C ALA A 136 -7.79 11.17 -16.09
N HIS A 137 -8.48 11.82 -15.17
CA HIS A 137 -9.69 11.30 -14.54
C HIS A 137 -10.79 12.36 -14.61
N ALA A 138 -12.03 11.92 -14.82
CA ALA A 138 -13.22 12.75 -14.72
C ALA A 138 -14.40 11.89 -14.21
N ILE A 139 -15.42 12.54 -13.67
CA ILE A 139 -16.69 11.89 -13.34
C ILE A 139 -17.74 12.51 -14.25
N LEU A 140 -18.36 11.69 -15.09
CA LEU A 140 -19.41 12.12 -16.00
C LEU A 140 -20.76 11.94 -15.31
N VAL A 141 -21.55 13.00 -15.25
CA VAL A 141 -22.90 12.96 -14.66
C VAL A 141 -23.92 12.91 -15.77
N ASP A 142 -24.73 11.85 -15.78
CA ASP A 142 -25.84 11.69 -16.72
C ASP A 142 -27.13 12.24 -16.11
N GLU A 143 -27.40 13.52 -16.38
CA GLU A 143 -28.60 14.22 -15.89
C GLU A 143 -29.93 13.63 -16.40
N SER A 144 -29.88 12.72 -17.38
CA SER A 144 -31.09 12.09 -17.93
C SER A 144 -31.56 10.87 -17.14
N ARG A 145 -30.72 10.32 -16.25
CA ARG A 145 -31.00 9.11 -15.48
C ARG A 145 -30.73 9.35 -14.00
N THR A 146 -31.65 8.92 -13.15
CA THR A 146 -31.41 8.83 -11.71
C THR A 146 -30.61 7.57 -11.39
N ASP A 147 -29.74 7.62 -10.39
CA ASP A 147 -29.08 6.43 -9.87
C ASP A 147 -30.12 5.51 -9.18
N SER A 148 -30.09 4.22 -9.49
CA SER A 148 -31.02 3.22 -8.92
C SER A 148 -30.63 2.77 -7.51
N PHE A 149 -29.37 2.96 -7.11
CA PHE A 149 -28.87 2.61 -5.79
C PHE A 149 -29.09 3.74 -4.78
N GLU A 150 -29.22 4.98 -5.26
CA GLU A 150 -29.42 6.16 -4.43
C GLU A 150 -30.91 6.49 -4.24
N GLN A 151 -31.28 6.89 -3.02
CA GLN A 151 -32.68 7.23 -2.69
C GLN A 151 -32.96 8.74 -2.71
N ASP A 152 -31.94 9.56 -2.93
CA ASP A 152 -32.00 11.02 -2.89
C ASP A 152 -32.35 11.66 -4.25
N GLY A 153 -32.46 10.86 -5.30
CA GLY A 153 -32.74 11.31 -6.67
C GLY A 153 -31.51 11.89 -7.38
N SER A 154 -30.31 11.59 -6.89
CA SER A 154 -29.05 11.88 -7.57
C SER A 154 -29.02 11.30 -9.00
N CYS A 155 -28.28 11.99 -9.86
CA CYS A 155 -28.10 11.57 -11.25
C CYS A 155 -27.05 10.46 -11.33
N CYS A 156 -27.16 9.59 -12.32
CA CYS A 156 -26.20 8.51 -12.53
C CYS A 156 -24.81 9.08 -12.81
N GLU A 157 -23.83 8.65 -12.02
CA GLU A 157 -22.42 9.02 -12.19
C GLU A 157 -21.64 7.90 -12.89
N VAL A 158 -20.73 8.30 -13.78
CA VAL A 158 -19.83 7.39 -14.49
C VAL A 158 -18.41 7.94 -14.34
N PRO A 159 -17.66 7.50 -13.31
CA PRO A 159 -16.24 7.80 -13.19
C PRO A 159 -15.47 7.19 -14.36
N VAL A 160 -14.59 7.97 -14.98
CA VAL A 160 -13.85 7.61 -16.18
C VAL A 160 -12.38 7.95 -16.07
N TRP A 161 -11.55 7.01 -16.51
CA TRP A 161 -10.10 7.12 -16.50
C TRP A 161 -9.56 7.07 -17.93
N PHE A 162 -8.92 8.15 -18.34
CA PHE A 162 -8.31 8.30 -19.66
C PHE A 162 -6.85 7.88 -19.61
N TYR A 163 -6.44 7.06 -20.57
CA TYR A 163 -5.05 6.80 -20.92
C TYR A 163 -4.86 7.28 -22.35
N TYR A 164 -3.93 8.20 -22.59
CA TYR A 164 -3.78 8.83 -23.91
C TYR A 164 -2.31 9.11 -24.26
N PRO A 165 -1.98 9.19 -25.56
CA PRO A 165 -0.61 9.41 -26.00
C PRO A 165 -0.12 10.79 -25.56
N ASP A 166 1.10 10.85 -24.99
CA ASP A 166 1.82 12.10 -24.81
C ASP A 166 2.32 12.59 -26.17
N ALA A 167 1.49 13.37 -26.84
CA ALA A 167 1.75 13.96 -28.15
C ALA A 167 2.24 15.41 -28.03
N SER A 168 2.93 15.77 -26.94
CA SER A 168 3.49 17.11 -26.72
C SER A 168 4.46 17.53 -27.84
N ASP A 169 5.12 16.58 -28.50
CA ASP A 169 5.93 16.82 -29.70
C ASP A 169 5.14 16.51 -30.99
N ALA A 170 4.54 17.57 -31.57
CA ALA A 170 4.23 17.76 -32.99
C ALA A 170 3.34 16.74 -33.76
N GLN A 171 2.77 15.72 -33.11
CA GLN A 171 1.84 14.76 -33.73
C GLN A 171 0.45 14.80 -33.08
N ALA A 172 -0.07 16.01 -32.88
CA ALA A 172 -1.46 16.25 -32.51
C ALA A 172 -2.40 15.80 -33.65
N GLY A 173 -2.69 14.51 -33.71
CA GLY A 173 -3.65 13.89 -34.61
C GLY A 173 -4.91 13.45 -33.88
N GLN A 174 -5.94 13.05 -34.64
CA GLN A 174 -7.08 12.32 -34.08
C GLN A 174 -6.64 10.89 -33.78
N PHE A 175 -6.83 10.44 -32.55
CA PHE A 175 -6.55 9.07 -32.14
C PHE A 175 -7.84 8.27 -32.05
N PRO A 176 -7.85 6.98 -32.44
CA PRO A 176 -8.98 6.08 -32.20
C PRO A 176 -9.28 5.95 -30.71
N LEU A 177 -10.59 5.99 -30.38
CA LEU A 177 -11.10 5.83 -29.02
C LEU A 177 -11.41 4.35 -28.75
N VAL A 178 -10.96 3.85 -27.60
CA VAL A 178 -11.31 2.55 -27.04
C VAL A 178 -12.01 2.79 -25.70
N VAL A 179 -13.23 2.28 -25.55
CA VAL A 179 -13.93 2.27 -24.27
C VAL A 179 -13.78 0.88 -23.67
N PHE A 180 -13.26 0.82 -22.45
CA PHE A 180 -13.06 -0.41 -21.70
C PHE A 180 -14.03 -0.49 -20.54
N SER A 181 -14.80 -1.57 -20.53
CA SER A 181 -15.70 -1.96 -19.44
C SER A 181 -15.12 -3.19 -18.75
N HIS A 182 -14.90 -3.10 -17.44
CA HIS A 182 -14.41 -4.24 -16.67
C HIS A 182 -15.52 -5.26 -16.39
N GLY A 183 -15.15 -6.52 -16.14
CA GLY A 183 -16.11 -7.54 -15.70
C GLY A 183 -16.61 -7.31 -14.26
N ALA A 184 -17.53 -8.16 -13.81
CA ALA A 184 -17.93 -8.19 -12.40
C ALA A 184 -16.68 -8.34 -11.50
N PHE A 185 -16.69 -7.68 -10.33
CA PHE A 185 -15.53 -7.62 -9.43
C PHE A 185 -14.31 -6.91 -10.03
N GLY A 186 -14.52 -6.04 -11.02
CA GLY A 186 -13.50 -5.18 -11.57
C GLY A 186 -13.56 -3.75 -11.03
N TYR A 187 -12.59 -2.95 -11.46
CA TYR A 187 -12.54 -1.49 -11.36
C TYR A 187 -11.62 -0.96 -12.47
N HIS A 188 -11.55 0.36 -12.64
CA HIS A 188 -10.89 1.00 -13.77
C HIS A 188 -9.47 0.49 -14.00
N GLU A 189 -8.65 0.22 -12.98
CA GLU A 189 -7.27 -0.24 -13.16
C GLU A 189 -7.11 -1.74 -13.53
N SER A 190 -8.20 -2.51 -13.66
CA SER A 190 -8.13 -3.97 -13.86
C SER A 190 -7.30 -4.40 -15.08
N ASN A 191 -7.13 -3.52 -16.08
CA ASN A 191 -6.32 -3.77 -17.27
C ASN A 191 -5.36 -2.60 -17.59
N CYS A 192 -4.81 -1.93 -16.57
CA CYS A 192 -3.94 -0.74 -16.73
C CYS A 192 -2.76 -0.95 -17.70
N SER A 193 -2.15 -2.15 -17.70
CA SER A 193 -1.06 -2.49 -18.64
C SER A 193 -1.51 -2.50 -20.10
N LEU A 194 -2.72 -2.99 -20.38
CA LEU A 194 -3.31 -2.96 -21.72
C LEU A 194 -3.62 -1.54 -22.16
N TYR A 195 -4.17 -0.71 -21.26
CA TYR A 195 -4.49 0.67 -21.61
C TYR A 195 -3.23 1.48 -21.90
N ALA A 196 -2.18 1.29 -21.10
CA ALA A 196 -0.89 1.92 -21.34
C ALA A 196 -0.27 1.45 -22.66
N GLU A 197 -0.35 0.15 -22.97
CA GLU A 197 0.13 -0.38 -24.25
C GLU A 197 -0.62 0.23 -25.44
N LEU A 198 -1.95 0.27 -25.39
CA LEU A 198 -2.77 0.90 -26.42
C LEU A 198 -2.47 2.41 -26.56
N ALA A 199 -2.39 3.14 -25.44
CA ALA A 199 -2.06 4.56 -25.45
C ALA A 199 -0.66 4.83 -26.05
N SER A 200 0.34 4.01 -25.71
CA SER A 200 1.67 4.15 -26.31
C SER A 200 1.69 3.91 -27.83
N ASN A 201 0.71 3.15 -28.34
CA ASN A 201 0.52 2.87 -29.77
C ASN A 201 -0.45 3.84 -30.48
N GLY A 202 -0.86 4.93 -29.81
CA GLY A 202 -1.67 5.98 -30.44
C GLY A 202 -3.18 5.77 -30.30
N TYR A 203 -3.66 5.14 -29.23
CA TYR A 203 -5.09 5.07 -28.89
C TYR A 203 -5.41 5.98 -27.71
N VAL A 204 -6.63 6.52 -27.65
CA VAL A 204 -7.19 7.05 -26.40
C VAL A 204 -8.04 5.94 -25.79
N VAL A 205 -7.71 5.53 -24.58
CA VAL A 205 -8.47 4.50 -23.84
C VAL A 205 -9.24 5.17 -22.72
N VAL A 206 -10.51 4.81 -22.56
CA VAL A 206 -11.38 5.24 -21.47
C VAL A 206 -11.80 4.01 -20.69
N ALA A 207 -11.26 3.85 -19.48
CA ALA A 207 -11.68 2.82 -18.54
C ALA A 207 -12.79 3.38 -17.66
N LEU A 208 -13.92 2.67 -17.59
CA LEU A 208 -15.08 3.07 -16.81
C LEU A 208 -15.08 2.38 -15.45
N ASP A 209 -15.50 3.10 -14.42
CA ASP A 209 -16.10 2.51 -13.22
C ASP A 209 -17.62 2.62 -13.29
N TYR A 210 -18.27 1.78 -12.49
CA TYR A 210 -19.70 1.69 -12.31
C TYR A 210 -19.97 1.75 -10.81
N PRO A 211 -20.46 2.89 -10.27
CA PRO A 211 -20.85 2.97 -8.87
C PRO A 211 -21.70 1.78 -8.45
N HIS A 212 -21.45 1.25 -7.25
CA HIS A 212 -22.11 0.06 -6.68
C HIS A 212 -21.85 -1.28 -7.40
N HIS A 213 -21.21 -1.31 -8.57
CA HIS A 213 -20.81 -2.54 -9.28
C HIS A 213 -19.29 -2.76 -9.34
N SER A 214 -18.50 -1.68 -9.41
CA SER A 214 -17.04 -1.72 -9.28
C SER A 214 -16.65 -1.98 -7.83
N PHE A 215 -15.51 -2.66 -7.61
CA PHE A 215 -15.04 -2.96 -6.24
C PHE A 215 -14.98 -1.72 -5.36
N PHE A 216 -14.49 -0.63 -5.92
CA PHE A 216 -14.56 0.71 -5.36
C PHE A 216 -14.46 1.74 -6.48
N THR A 217 -15.04 2.90 -6.26
CA THR A 217 -14.85 4.10 -7.07
C THR A 217 -15.04 5.35 -6.20
N THR A 218 -15.02 6.52 -6.81
CA THR A 218 -15.23 7.80 -6.11
C THR A 218 -16.31 8.60 -6.82
N ASP A 219 -17.18 9.22 -6.02
CA ASP A 219 -18.27 10.07 -6.52
C ASP A 219 -17.83 11.53 -6.75
N THR A 220 -18.74 12.37 -7.24
CA THR A 220 -18.48 13.81 -7.43
C THR A 220 -18.15 14.59 -6.15
N GLN A 221 -18.48 14.04 -4.98
CA GLN A 221 -18.22 14.63 -3.66
C GLN A 221 -16.88 14.17 -3.06
N GLY A 222 -16.20 13.22 -3.71
CA GLY A 222 -14.96 12.63 -3.24
C GLY A 222 -15.16 11.48 -2.24
N GLU A 223 -16.38 10.99 -2.06
CA GLU A 223 -16.67 9.84 -1.21
C GLU A 223 -16.39 8.54 -1.95
N THR A 224 -15.89 7.55 -1.21
CA THR A 224 -15.62 6.22 -1.77
C THR A 224 -16.91 5.41 -1.79
N ILE A 225 -17.37 5.05 -3.00
CA ILE A 225 -18.45 4.11 -3.22
C ILE A 225 -17.83 2.72 -3.38
N VAL A 226 -18.39 1.72 -2.70
CA VAL A 226 -17.96 0.32 -2.81
C VAL A 226 -19.04 -0.49 -3.51
N VAL A 227 -18.64 -1.67 -4.01
CA VAL A 227 -19.58 -2.63 -4.59
C VAL A 227 -20.73 -2.98 -3.62
N ASP A 228 -21.94 -3.09 -4.16
CA ASP A 228 -23.13 -3.49 -3.42
C ASP A 228 -23.08 -4.99 -3.05
N GLY A 229 -23.52 -5.29 -1.84
CA GLY A 229 -23.49 -6.65 -1.29
C GLY A 229 -24.47 -7.60 -1.96
N GLU A 230 -25.63 -7.09 -2.41
CA GLU A 230 -26.62 -7.88 -3.14
C GLU A 230 -26.10 -8.23 -4.54
N PHE A 231 -25.49 -7.27 -5.22
CA PHE A 231 -24.82 -7.50 -6.51
C PHE A 231 -23.75 -8.61 -6.40
N ILE A 232 -22.89 -8.56 -5.37
CA ILE A 232 -21.89 -9.64 -5.14
C ILE A 232 -22.59 -10.99 -4.97
N ALA A 233 -23.63 -11.06 -4.14
CA ALA A 233 -24.33 -12.31 -3.86
C ALA A 233 -24.97 -12.89 -5.12
N GLN A 234 -25.61 -12.05 -5.93
CA GLN A 234 -26.22 -12.45 -7.21
C GLN A 234 -25.16 -12.94 -8.21
N ALA A 235 -24.07 -12.20 -8.40
CA ALA A 235 -22.98 -12.58 -9.29
C ALA A 235 -22.34 -13.91 -8.87
N MET A 236 -22.16 -14.14 -7.56
CA MET A 236 -21.67 -15.42 -7.03
C MET A 236 -22.66 -16.57 -7.26
N ALA A 237 -23.97 -16.35 -7.08
CA ALA A 237 -24.99 -17.37 -7.29
C ALA A 237 -25.08 -17.78 -8.78
N VAL A 238 -25.00 -16.82 -9.70
CA VAL A 238 -24.91 -17.09 -11.15
C VAL A 238 -23.65 -17.90 -11.47
N GLN A 239 -22.49 -17.46 -11.00
CA GLN A 239 -21.21 -18.12 -11.25
C GLN A 239 -21.13 -19.54 -10.63
N GLY A 240 -21.76 -19.73 -9.47
CA GLY A 240 -21.84 -21.00 -8.76
C GLY A 240 -22.83 -22.00 -9.38
N GLY A 241 -23.64 -21.56 -10.34
CA GLY A 241 -24.70 -22.38 -10.93
C GLY A 241 -25.85 -22.68 -9.96
N GLU A 242 -26.06 -21.82 -8.97
CA GLU A 242 -27.11 -21.96 -7.96
C GLU A 242 -28.48 -21.50 -8.49
N LEU A 243 -28.48 -20.69 -9.55
CA LEU A 243 -29.67 -20.19 -10.22
C LEU A 243 -29.99 -21.01 -11.46
N SER A 244 -31.28 -21.23 -11.70
CA SER A 244 -31.74 -21.82 -12.97
C SER A 244 -31.46 -20.88 -14.15
N GLU A 245 -31.55 -21.39 -15.38
CA GLU A 245 -31.38 -20.58 -16.59
C GLU A 245 -32.40 -19.43 -16.65
N ASP A 246 -33.65 -19.70 -16.26
CA ASP A 246 -34.72 -18.70 -16.20
C ASP A 246 -34.44 -17.58 -15.17
N GLU A 247 -33.73 -17.89 -14.09
CA GLU A 247 -33.36 -16.92 -13.03
C GLU A 247 -32.07 -16.16 -13.35
N SER A 248 -31.09 -16.80 -14.00
CA SER A 248 -29.79 -16.20 -14.35
C SER A 248 -29.82 -15.39 -15.65
N TYR A 249 -30.69 -15.74 -16.59
CA TYR A 249 -30.84 -15.03 -17.85
C TYR A 249 -31.16 -13.52 -17.70
N PRO A 250 -32.13 -13.09 -16.86
CA PRO A 250 -32.38 -11.65 -16.69
C PRO A 250 -31.21 -10.93 -16.00
N LEU A 251 -30.48 -11.59 -15.09
CA LEU A 251 -29.38 -10.98 -14.34
C LEU A 251 -28.11 -10.74 -15.17
N THR A 252 -27.97 -11.40 -16.32
CA THR A 252 -26.76 -11.37 -17.15
C THR A 252 -26.92 -10.57 -18.43
N ARG A 253 -28.10 -10.00 -18.67
CA ARG A 253 -28.45 -9.29 -19.92
C ARG A 253 -28.46 -7.77 -19.80
N ASP A 254 -28.56 -7.25 -18.58
CA ASP A 254 -28.53 -5.81 -18.28
C ASP A 254 -27.10 -5.35 -17.97
#